data_AF-A0A239H3Q4-F1
#
_entry.id   AF-A0A239H3Q4-F1
#
_cell.length_a   1.000
_cell.length_b   1.000
_cell.length_c   1.000
_cell.angle_alpha   90.00
_cell.angle_beta   90.00
_cell.angle_gamma   90.00
#
_symmetry.space_group_name_H-M   'P 1'
#
loop_
_entity.id
_entity.type
_entity.pdbx_description
1 polymer ?
#
loop_
_entity_poly.entity_id
_entity_poly.type
_entity_poly.pdbx_seq_one_letter_code
_entity_poly.pdbx_strand_id
1 'polypeptide(L)'
;MNRWRKSHVLAGLSLAIAAAWGSGMFANRLFQPVYPGQPAYGPADVSDPVDLATLQRDWPAGLDSRAAKARLAGYMTSVERGTAPMPAIAAESARPAAAPVDLGTLLAAASGEKGKATARVCLTCHTFEQGGPNRTGPNLWGVVGRDIGSHAGFAYSPALTVQPGSWTYAQLDAYLTSPARSIPGNRMAFAGIRNPADRAGLLAYLGSLSPSPAPFPPPKAIAAGGESGVTGR
;
A
#
# COMPACT_ATOMS: atom_id res chain seq x y z
N MET A 1 -54.86 -34.76 75.16
CA MET A 1 -54.85 -33.94 76.39
C MET A 1 -53.71 -32.93 76.31
N ASN A 2 -54.04 -31.71 76.69
CA ASN A 2 -53.21 -30.51 76.58
C ASN A 2 -51.91 -30.56 77.39
N ARG A 3 -51.05 -29.60 77.03
CA ARG A 3 -50.43 -28.60 77.93
C ARG A 3 -48.95 -28.89 78.22
N TRP A 4 -48.10 -27.92 77.89
CA TRP A 4 -47.19 -27.17 78.79
C TRP A 4 -46.22 -26.39 77.87
N ARG A 5 -46.39 -25.06 77.77
CA ARG A 5 -45.53 -24.02 78.41
C ARG A 5 -44.08 -24.07 77.91
N LYS A 6 -43.37 -23.02 77.54
CA LYS A 6 -43.53 -21.56 77.53
C LYS A 6 -42.20 -21.05 76.96
N SER A 7 -42.21 -20.13 76.01
CA SER A 7 -41.19 -19.08 75.79
C SER A 7 -41.91 -18.04 74.93
N HIS A 8 -42.43 -16.92 75.45
CA HIS A 8 -41.67 -15.70 75.80
C HIS A 8 -40.67 -15.42 74.67
N VAL A 9 -40.85 -14.43 73.78
CA VAL A 9 -40.90 -12.98 74.04
C VAL A 9 -41.11 -12.26 72.67
N LEU A 10 -41.87 -11.15 72.69
CA LEU A 10 -42.00 -10.07 71.67
C LEU A 10 -42.84 -10.32 70.40
N ALA A 11 -44.14 -10.00 70.54
CA ALA A 11 -44.92 -9.40 69.47
C ALA A 11 -44.75 -7.87 69.54
N GLY A 12 -44.28 -7.26 68.46
CA GLY A 12 -44.14 -5.81 68.34
C GLY A 12 -43.90 -5.40 66.88
N LEU A 13 -44.98 -4.91 66.26
CA LEU A 13 -45.01 -3.91 65.19
C LEU A 13 -44.08 -4.06 63.97
N SER A 14 -44.68 -4.33 62.81
CA SER A 14 -44.77 -3.40 61.64
C SER A 14 -45.03 -4.25 60.40
N LEU A 15 -46.27 -4.26 59.89
CA LEU A 15 -46.72 -3.40 58.79
C LEU A 15 -45.76 -3.46 57.58
N ALA A 16 -46.27 -4.04 56.48
CA ALA A 16 -45.87 -3.86 55.08
C ALA A 16 -44.34 -3.85 54.79
N ILE A 17 -43.81 -4.74 53.97
CA ILE A 17 -43.74 -4.54 52.52
C ILE A 17 -43.54 -5.92 51.88
N ALA A 18 -44.64 -6.50 51.40
CA ALA A 18 -44.58 -7.47 50.31
C ALA A 18 -44.52 -6.68 49.00
N ALA A 19 -43.77 -7.20 48.03
CA ALA A 19 -43.74 -6.80 46.62
C ALA A 19 -43.07 -5.46 46.27
N ALA A 20 -41.73 -5.38 46.34
CA ALA A 20 -40.99 -4.35 45.59
C ALA A 20 -39.51 -4.65 45.26
N TRP A 21 -38.98 -5.86 45.48
CA TRP A 21 -37.52 -6.12 45.31
C TRP A 21 -37.16 -7.30 44.39
N GLY A 22 -38.14 -7.87 43.67
CA GLY A 22 -37.88 -8.96 42.71
C GLY A 22 -37.74 -8.50 41.26
N SER A 23 -38.40 -7.40 40.86
CA SER A 23 -38.56 -7.07 39.44
C SER A 23 -37.56 -6.03 38.91
N GLY A 24 -36.82 -5.34 39.78
CA GLY A 24 -35.87 -4.30 39.37
C GLY A 24 -34.49 -4.81 38.94
N MET A 25 -34.01 -5.92 39.52
CA MET A 25 -32.64 -6.41 39.25
C MET A 25 -32.52 -7.26 37.98
N PHE A 26 -33.60 -7.90 37.51
CA PHE A 26 -33.56 -8.71 36.28
C PHE A 26 -33.96 -7.93 35.03
N ALA A 27 -34.90 -6.98 35.12
CA ALA A 27 -35.30 -6.18 33.97
C ALA A 27 -34.15 -5.27 33.47
N ASN A 28 -33.36 -4.69 34.38
CA ASN A 28 -32.23 -3.84 34.01
C ASN A 28 -31.02 -4.63 33.47
N ARG A 29 -31.06 -5.98 33.53
CA ARG A 29 -30.00 -6.85 33.00
C ARG A 29 -30.36 -7.45 31.63
N LEU A 30 -31.64 -7.49 31.28
CA LEU A 30 -32.14 -8.00 30.01
C LEU A 30 -32.54 -6.90 29.03
N PHE A 31 -32.91 -5.71 29.52
CA PHE A 31 -33.23 -4.55 28.69
C PHE A 31 -32.60 -3.30 29.29
N GLN A 32 -31.40 -2.95 28.81
CA GLN A 32 -30.82 -1.63 29.05
C GLN A 32 -31.63 -0.60 28.23
N PRO A 33 -32.12 0.50 28.83
CA PRO A 33 -32.82 1.54 28.07
C PRO A 33 -31.85 2.18 27.07
N VAL A 34 -32.10 1.95 25.77
CA VAL A 34 -31.37 2.60 24.68
C VAL A 34 -31.94 4.01 24.53
N TYR A 35 -31.19 5.01 24.96
CA TYR A 35 -31.50 6.40 24.63
C TYR A 35 -31.09 6.67 23.17
N PRO A 36 -31.97 7.28 22.35
CA PRO A 36 -31.64 7.59 20.97
C PRO A 36 -30.46 8.58 20.94
N GLY A 37 -29.32 8.14 20.40
CA GLY A 37 -28.10 8.94 20.24
C GLY A 37 -26.91 8.53 21.12
N GLN A 38 -27.00 7.45 21.91
CA GLN A 38 -25.88 6.92 22.69
C GLN A 38 -25.59 5.46 22.28
N PRO A 39 -24.37 5.10 21.84
CA PRO A 39 -24.02 3.71 21.58
C PRO A 39 -24.06 2.90 22.89
N ALA A 40 -24.65 1.70 22.85
CA ALA A 40 -24.85 0.80 24.00
C ALA A 40 -23.56 0.20 24.60
N TYR A 41 -22.40 0.74 24.24
CA TYR A 41 -21.09 0.43 24.81
C TYR A 41 -20.30 1.75 24.90
N GLY A 42 -20.16 2.29 26.12
CA GLY A 42 -19.29 3.43 26.37
C GLY A 42 -17.82 2.98 26.29
N PRO A 43 -16.91 3.72 25.62
CA PRO A 43 -15.52 3.33 25.53
C PRO A 43 -14.83 3.67 26.85
N ALA A 44 -14.93 2.78 27.82
CA ALA A 44 -14.14 2.83 29.05
C ALA A 44 -12.80 2.09 28.85
N ASP A 45 -12.11 2.36 27.75
CA ASP A 45 -10.72 2.03 27.43
C ASP A 45 -10.53 2.13 25.93
N VAL A 46 -10.03 3.27 25.46
CA VAL A 46 -9.22 3.23 24.22
C VAL A 46 -7.95 2.49 24.64
N SER A 47 -8.03 1.16 24.62
CA SER A 47 -6.93 0.25 24.87
C SER A 47 -5.73 0.73 24.07
N ASP A 48 -4.56 0.78 24.71
CA ASP A 48 -3.30 1.22 24.11
C ASP A 48 -3.19 0.75 22.66
N PRO A 49 -2.76 1.64 21.73
CA PRO A 49 -2.66 1.29 20.32
C PRO A 49 -1.85 -0.01 20.18
N VAL A 50 -2.42 -0.95 19.45
CA VAL A 50 -1.77 -2.24 19.19
C VAL A 50 -0.48 -1.97 18.41
N ASP A 51 0.68 -2.22 19.03
CA ASP A 51 1.98 -2.11 18.38
C ASP A 51 2.17 -3.27 17.39
N LEU A 52 1.76 -3.02 16.15
CA LEU A 52 1.88 -3.98 15.05
C LEU A 52 3.34 -4.30 14.71
N ALA A 53 4.28 -3.38 14.97
CA ALA A 53 5.69 -3.61 14.66
C ALA A 53 6.30 -4.62 15.64
N THR A 54 5.94 -4.52 16.92
CA THR A 54 6.34 -5.49 17.94
C THR A 54 5.62 -6.82 17.76
N LEU A 55 4.32 -6.83 17.43
CA LEU A 55 3.61 -8.07 17.07
C LEU A 55 4.23 -8.79 15.86
N GLN A 56 4.63 -8.05 14.84
CA GLN A 56 5.27 -8.63 13.65
C GLN A 56 6.66 -9.19 13.97
N ARG A 57 7.41 -8.51 14.85
CA ARG A 57 8.76 -8.93 15.28
C ARG A 57 8.70 -10.19 16.14
N ASP A 58 7.72 -10.26 17.04
CA ASP A 58 7.65 -11.27 18.08
C ASP A 58 6.62 -12.36 17.74
N TRP A 59 6.17 -12.46 16.49
CA TRP A 59 5.20 -13.47 16.07
C TRP A 59 5.79 -14.90 16.15
N PRO A 60 5.11 -15.89 16.76
CA PRO A 60 3.79 -15.84 17.43
C PRO A 60 3.86 -15.63 18.95
N ALA A 61 5.06 -15.48 19.52
CA ALA A 61 5.28 -15.32 20.95
C ALA A 61 4.54 -14.10 21.55
N GLY A 62 4.38 -13.02 20.79
CA GLY A 62 3.63 -11.82 21.19
C GLY A 62 2.12 -12.00 21.39
N LEU A 63 1.59 -13.21 21.21
CA LEU A 63 0.18 -13.57 21.44
C LEU A 63 -0.01 -14.61 22.54
N ASP A 64 0.95 -14.77 23.45
CA ASP A 64 0.90 -15.77 24.52
C ASP A 64 -0.26 -15.56 25.53
N SER A 65 -0.67 -14.32 25.76
CA SER A 65 -1.72 -13.99 26.74
C SER A 65 -3.11 -13.83 26.13
N ARG A 66 -4.15 -14.18 26.91
CA ARG A 66 -5.56 -13.96 26.54
C ARG A 66 -5.84 -12.47 26.27
N ALA A 67 -5.17 -11.58 27.00
CA ALA A 67 -5.30 -10.15 26.81
C ALA A 67 -4.66 -9.67 25.48
N ALA A 68 -3.50 -10.19 25.10
CA ALA A 68 -2.88 -9.89 23.79
C ALA A 68 -3.74 -10.37 22.62
N LYS A 69 -4.30 -11.59 22.71
CA LYS A 69 -5.24 -12.11 21.70
C LYS A 69 -6.52 -11.27 21.58
N ALA A 70 -7.09 -10.84 22.72
CA ALA A 70 -8.29 -10.00 22.73
C ALA A 70 -8.05 -8.62 22.09
N ARG A 71 -6.87 -8.02 22.32
CA ARG A 71 -6.47 -6.76 21.68
C ARG A 71 -6.32 -6.88 20.18
N LEU A 72 -5.66 -7.94 19.69
CA LEU A 72 -5.53 -8.19 18.25
C LEU A 72 -6.89 -8.44 17.58
N ALA A 73 -7.77 -9.21 18.22
CA ALA A 73 -9.13 -9.43 17.72
C ALA A 73 -9.95 -8.12 17.67
N GLY A 74 -9.84 -7.27 18.70
CA GLY A 74 -10.47 -5.94 18.71
C GLY A 74 -9.94 -5.02 17.61
N TYR A 75 -8.63 -5.07 17.34
CA TYR A 75 -8.02 -4.36 16.22
C TYR A 75 -8.52 -4.85 14.86
N MET A 76 -8.52 -6.17 14.61
CA MET A 76 -9.04 -6.74 13.36
C MET A 76 -10.51 -6.38 13.11
N THR A 77 -11.34 -6.46 14.15
CA THR A 77 -12.76 -6.04 14.06
C THR A 77 -12.90 -4.54 13.75
N SER A 78 -11.95 -3.71 14.20
CA SER A 78 -11.94 -2.28 13.90
C SER A 78 -11.46 -1.99 12.48
N VAL A 79 -10.54 -2.80 11.94
CA VAL A 79 -10.11 -2.74 10.54
C VAL A 79 -11.26 -3.11 9.60
N GLU A 80 -11.98 -4.20 9.89
CA GLU A 80 -13.14 -4.65 9.11
C GLU A 80 -14.27 -3.60 9.08
N ARG A 81 -14.45 -2.86 10.17
CA ARG A 81 -15.45 -1.78 10.28
C ARG A 81 -14.96 -0.44 9.75
N GLY A 82 -13.72 -0.33 9.30
CA GLY A 82 -13.13 0.93 8.84
C GLY A 82 -12.96 1.99 9.94
N THR A 83 -13.04 1.59 11.22
CA THR A 83 -12.94 2.47 12.39
C THR A 83 -11.60 2.35 13.11
N ALA A 84 -10.69 1.50 12.63
CA ALA A 84 -9.36 1.40 13.20
C ALA A 84 -8.64 2.76 13.06
N PRO A 85 -8.08 3.30 14.15
CA PRO A 85 -7.17 4.42 14.04
C PRO A 85 -5.96 3.93 13.25
N MET A 86 -5.89 4.28 11.97
CA MET A 86 -4.66 4.10 11.22
C MET A 86 -3.64 4.98 11.92
N PRO A 87 -2.44 4.46 12.27
CA PRO A 87 -1.37 5.35 12.64
C PRO A 87 -1.29 6.36 11.50
N ALA A 88 -1.42 7.64 11.84
CA ALA A 88 -0.92 8.67 10.96
C ALA A 88 0.53 8.25 10.78
N ILE A 89 0.86 7.66 9.62
CA ILE A 89 2.21 7.78 9.12
C ILE A 89 2.45 9.26 9.27
N ALA A 90 3.37 9.64 10.17
CA ALA A 90 3.91 10.98 10.13
C ALA A 90 4.22 11.14 8.65
N ALA A 91 3.46 12.02 8.00
CA ALA A 91 3.68 12.32 6.60
C ALA A 91 5.09 12.87 6.63
N GLU A 92 6.06 11.99 6.41
CA GLU A 92 7.45 12.31 6.11
C GLU A 92 7.29 13.37 5.05
N SER A 93 7.49 14.62 5.49
CA SER A 93 6.96 15.83 4.89
C SER A 93 6.87 15.60 3.40
N ALA A 94 5.64 15.40 2.90
CA ALA A 94 5.44 15.17 1.48
C ALA A 94 5.99 16.42 0.82
N ARG A 95 7.25 16.34 0.38
CA ARG A 95 7.89 17.35 -0.42
C ARG A 95 6.88 17.61 -1.51
N PRO A 96 6.47 18.88 -1.76
CA PRO A 96 5.50 19.16 -2.80
C PRO A 96 5.96 18.39 -4.03
N ALA A 97 5.10 17.50 -4.52
CA ALA A 97 5.40 16.68 -5.68
C ALA A 97 5.81 17.68 -6.76
N ALA A 98 7.11 17.70 -7.08
CA ALA A 98 7.62 18.54 -8.13
C ALA A 98 6.76 18.26 -9.36
N ALA A 99 6.38 19.32 -10.08
CA ALA A 99 5.65 19.18 -11.33
C ALA A 99 6.28 18.07 -12.19
N PRO A 100 5.48 17.27 -12.92
CA PRO A 100 6.00 16.13 -13.66
C PRO A 100 7.14 16.58 -14.57
N VAL A 101 8.36 16.18 -14.22
CA VAL A 101 9.58 16.51 -14.96
C VAL A 101 9.55 15.73 -16.26
N ASP A 102 9.86 16.39 -17.38
CA ASP A 102 9.89 15.73 -18.67
C ASP A 102 11.01 14.69 -18.76
N LEU A 103 10.78 13.64 -19.56
CA LEU A 103 11.72 12.53 -19.71
C LEU A 103 13.09 12.99 -20.23
N GLY A 104 13.15 14.01 -21.10
CA GLY A 104 14.41 14.54 -21.62
C GLY A 104 15.27 15.15 -20.52
N THR A 105 14.67 15.95 -19.63
CA THR A 105 15.34 16.49 -18.44
C THR A 105 15.80 15.39 -17.49
N LEU A 106 14.96 14.37 -17.26
CA LEU A 106 15.31 13.25 -16.38
C LEU A 106 16.47 12.42 -16.95
N LEU A 107 16.48 12.17 -18.25
CA LEU A 107 17.56 11.45 -18.94
C LEU A 107 18.86 12.27 -18.96
N ALA A 108 18.78 13.58 -19.16
CA ALA A 108 19.95 14.46 -19.10
C ALA A 108 20.59 14.49 -17.69
N ALA A 109 19.80 14.33 -16.63
CA ALA A 109 20.26 14.24 -15.25
C ALA A 109 20.57 12.79 -14.79
N ALA A 110 20.30 11.78 -15.62
CA ALA A 110 20.40 10.38 -15.24
C ALA A 110 21.87 9.93 -15.14
N SER A 111 22.13 9.03 -14.18
CA SER A 111 23.43 8.35 -14.04
C SER A 111 23.28 6.88 -14.42
N GLY A 112 24.09 6.43 -15.39
CA GLY A 112 24.12 5.02 -15.81
C GLY A 112 24.45 4.05 -14.66
N GLU A 113 25.26 4.47 -13.69
CA GLU A 113 25.59 3.66 -12.50
C GLU A 113 24.37 3.43 -11.60
N LYS A 114 23.57 4.47 -11.35
CA LYS A 114 22.28 4.32 -10.64
C LYS A 114 21.30 3.48 -11.46
N GLY A 115 21.34 3.61 -12.78
CA GLY A 115 20.59 2.77 -13.72
C GLY A 115 20.93 1.30 -13.61
N LYS A 116 22.22 0.97 -13.52
CA LYS A 116 22.71 -0.41 -13.35
C LYS A 116 22.23 -1.04 -12.04
N ALA A 117 22.15 -0.27 -10.96
CA ALA A 117 21.56 -0.75 -9.71
C ALA A 117 20.07 -1.08 -9.88
N THR A 118 19.32 -0.21 -10.56
CA THR A 118 17.90 -0.43 -10.88
C THR A 118 17.71 -1.64 -11.80
N ALA A 119 18.62 -1.87 -12.75
CA ALA A 119 18.60 -2.99 -13.70
C ALA A 119 18.74 -4.37 -13.03
N ARG A 120 19.18 -4.44 -11.76
CA ARG A 120 19.32 -5.71 -11.03
C ARG A 120 18.02 -6.51 -10.97
N VAL A 121 16.86 -5.83 -10.89
CA VAL A 121 15.56 -6.52 -10.88
C VAL A 121 15.28 -7.27 -12.19
N CYS A 122 15.89 -6.83 -13.29
CA CYS A 122 15.72 -7.41 -14.61
C CYS A 122 16.59 -8.66 -14.84
N LEU A 123 17.69 -8.82 -14.09
CA LEU A 123 18.67 -9.92 -14.24
C LEU A 123 18.06 -11.31 -14.03
N THR A 124 16.98 -11.40 -13.28
CA THR A 124 16.25 -12.66 -13.05
C THR A 124 15.74 -13.25 -14.37
N CYS A 125 15.33 -12.39 -15.31
CA CYS A 125 14.68 -12.81 -16.55
C CYS A 125 15.47 -12.44 -17.80
N HIS A 126 16.43 -11.53 -17.72
CA HIS A 126 17.15 -10.98 -18.87
C HIS A 126 18.66 -11.07 -18.69
N THR A 127 19.36 -11.02 -19.82
CA THR A 127 20.82 -10.84 -19.92
C THR A 127 21.12 -9.51 -20.61
N PHE A 128 22.33 -9.00 -20.40
CA PHE A 128 22.72 -7.67 -20.88
C PHE A 128 23.95 -7.69 -21.80
N GLU A 129 24.68 -8.80 -21.83
CA GLU A 129 25.91 -8.94 -22.59
C GLU A 129 25.60 -9.07 -24.09
N GLN A 130 26.49 -8.55 -24.93
CA GLN A 130 26.38 -8.72 -26.38
C GLN A 130 26.40 -10.22 -26.74
N GLY A 131 25.36 -10.68 -27.42
CA GLY A 131 25.23 -12.09 -27.78
C GLY A 131 24.92 -13.02 -26.58
N GLY A 132 24.57 -12.46 -25.42
CA GLY A 132 24.16 -13.24 -24.26
C GLY A 132 22.89 -14.07 -24.52
N PRO A 133 22.68 -15.15 -23.77
CA PRO A 133 21.56 -16.07 -24.00
C PRO A 133 20.22 -15.43 -23.63
N ASN A 134 19.16 -15.86 -24.33
CA ASN A 134 17.78 -15.65 -23.89
C ASN A 134 17.50 -16.46 -22.62
N ARG A 135 16.70 -15.90 -21.72
CA ARG A 135 16.19 -16.58 -20.52
C ARG A 135 14.65 -16.57 -20.58
N THR A 136 13.99 -16.35 -19.44
CA THR A 136 12.55 -16.08 -19.38
C THR A 136 12.16 -14.90 -20.26
N GLY A 137 13.04 -13.91 -20.40
CA GLY A 137 12.95 -12.80 -21.34
C GLY A 137 14.12 -12.78 -22.34
N PRO A 138 14.01 -11.98 -23.42
CA PRO A 138 15.07 -11.85 -24.43
C PRO A 138 16.30 -11.13 -23.88
N ASN A 139 17.46 -11.31 -24.52
CA ASN A 139 18.63 -10.47 -24.26
C ASN A 139 18.35 -8.99 -24.57
N LEU A 140 18.86 -8.09 -23.71
CA LEU A 140 18.60 -6.66 -23.75
C LEU A 140 19.74 -5.82 -24.35
N TRP A 141 20.82 -6.44 -24.83
CA TRP A 141 21.85 -5.71 -25.57
C TRP A 141 21.24 -5.09 -26.83
N GLY A 142 21.48 -3.80 -27.04
CA GLY A 142 20.96 -3.02 -28.16
C GLY A 142 19.44 -2.94 -28.19
N VAL A 143 18.78 -2.91 -27.02
CA VAL A 143 17.31 -2.85 -26.96
C VAL A 143 16.78 -1.47 -27.38
N VAL A 144 17.47 -0.39 -27.02
CA VAL A 144 17.04 0.96 -27.38
C VAL A 144 17.19 1.16 -28.88
N GLY A 145 16.10 1.52 -29.55
CA GLY A 145 16.02 1.69 -31.00
C GLY A 145 15.74 0.41 -31.78
N ARG A 146 15.75 -0.77 -31.15
CA ARG A 146 15.38 -2.04 -31.80
C ARG A 146 13.87 -2.18 -31.96
N ASP A 147 13.44 -2.79 -33.05
CA ASP A 147 12.01 -3.09 -33.30
C ASP A 147 11.39 -3.90 -32.16
N ILE A 148 10.16 -3.59 -31.81
CA ILE A 148 9.44 -4.27 -30.74
C ILE A 148 9.22 -5.73 -31.14
N GLY A 149 9.50 -6.66 -30.22
CA GLY A 149 9.25 -8.09 -30.49
C GLY A 149 10.19 -8.74 -31.50
N SER A 150 11.37 -8.16 -31.78
CA SER A 150 12.23 -8.58 -32.89
C SER A 150 13.53 -9.33 -32.51
N HIS A 151 13.83 -9.53 -31.22
CA HIS A 151 15.08 -10.22 -30.85
C HIS A 151 15.06 -11.68 -31.33
N ALA A 152 16.09 -12.05 -32.08
CA ALA A 152 16.18 -13.37 -32.69
C ALA A 152 16.18 -14.49 -31.64
N GLY A 153 15.52 -15.60 -31.97
CA GLY A 153 15.50 -16.79 -31.12
C GLY A 153 14.72 -16.65 -29.81
N PHE A 154 13.88 -15.60 -29.65
CA PHE A 154 12.97 -15.47 -28.51
C PHE A 154 11.50 -15.58 -28.93
N ALA A 155 10.73 -16.38 -28.20
CA ALA A 155 9.30 -16.58 -28.45
C ALA A 155 8.44 -15.52 -27.76
N TYR A 156 8.19 -14.41 -28.45
CA TYR A 156 7.39 -13.30 -27.94
C TYR A 156 5.91 -13.66 -27.73
N SER A 157 5.23 -12.87 -26.89
CA SER A 157 3.77 -12.88 -26.80
C SER A 157 3.14 -12.32 -28.09
N PRO A 158 1.97 -12.83 -28.52
CA PRO A 158 1.24 -12.27 -29.66
C PRO A 158 1.05 -10.75 -29.55
N ALA A 159 0.80 -10.27 -28.32
CA ALA A 159 0.63 -8.85 -28.04
C ALA A 159 1.87 -7.99 -28.29
N LEU A 160 3.08 -8.56 -28.30
CA LEU A 160 4.33 -7.84 -28.60
C LEU A 160 4.72 -7.98 -30.07
N THR A 161 4.44 -9.11 -30.70
CA THR A 161 4.78 -9.35 -32.12
C THR A 161 3.99 -8.47 -33.08
N VAL A 162 2.80 -8.01 -32.68
CA VAL A 162 1.95 -7.13 -33.49
C VAL A 162 2.16 -5.64 -33.19
N GLN A 163 3.03 -5.29 -32.24
CA GLN A 163 3.28 -3.89 -31.90
C GLN A 163 4.20 -3.26 -32.94
N PRO A 164 3.75 -2.22 -33.65
CA PRO A 164 4.57 -1.56 -34.64
C PRO A 164 5.65 -0.69 -33.97
N GLY A 165 6.71 -0.43 -34.73
CA GLY A 165 7.76 0.52 -34.34
C GLY A 165 8.85 -0.08 -33.48
N SER A 166 9.63 0.81 -32.86
CA SER A 166 10.84 0.48 -32.13
C SER A 166 10.83 0.98 -30.69
N TRP A 167 11.69 0.38 -29.88
CA TRP A 167 11.90 0.75 -28.49
C TRP A 167 12.63 2.09 -28.35
N THR A 168 11.90 3.19 -28.57
CA THR A 168 12.37 4.52 -28.21
C THR A 168 12.43 4.70 -26.68
N TYR A 169 13.17 5.70 -26.20
CA TYR A 169 13.19 6.02 -24.77
C TYR A 169 11.79 6.29 -24.20
N ALA A 170 10.93 6.99 -24.94
CA ALA A 170 9.56 7.26 -24.53
C ALA A 170 8.71 5.99 -24.47
N GLN A 171 8.85 5.11 -25.46
CA GLN A 171 8.11 3.85 -25.50
C GLN A 171 8.54 2.90 -24.37
N LEU A 172 9.84 2.83 -24.10
CA LEU A 172 10.38 2.06 -22.98
C LEU A 172 9.97 2.66 -21.62
N ASP A 173 9.95 4.00 -21.46
CA ASP A 173 9.49 4.63 -20.22
C ASP A 173 8.02 4.27 -19.92
N ALA A 174 7.15 4.35 -20.93
CA ALA A 174 5.75 3.97 -20.81
C ALA A 174 5.59 2.48 -20.48
N TYR A 175 6.33 1.61 -21.19
CA TYR A 175 6.28 0.17 -20.96
C TYR A 175 6.79 -0.21 -19.57
N LEU A 176 7.92 0.36 -19.13
CA LEU A 176 8.53 0.07 -17.83
C LEU A 176 7.74 0.70 -16.67
N THR A 177 6.90 1.71 -16.91
CA THR A 177 5.96 2.23 -15.91
C THR A 177 4.94 1.15 -15.52
N SER A 178 4.37 0.44 -16.50
CA SER A 178 3.49 -0.70 -16.25
C SER A 178 3.31 -1.53 -17.52
N PRO A 179 4.03 -2.65 -17.65
CA PRO A 179 4.01 -3.45 -18.87
C PRO A 179 2.62 -3.94 -19.23
N ALA A 180 1.91 -4.52 -18.26
CA ALA A 180 0.56 -5.06 -18.46
C ALA A 180 -0.46 -3.99 -18.90
N ARG A 181 -0.29 -2.72 -18.50
CA ARG A 181 -1.16 -1.63 -18.95
C ARG A 181 -0.71 -1.03 -20.28
N SER A 182 0.59 -0.93 -20.50
CA SER A 182 1.15 -0.36 -21.72
C SER A 182 0.92 -1.27 -22.94
N ILE A 183 1.11 -2.58 -22.77
CA ILE A 183 0.87 -3.58 -23.82
C ILE A 183 0.07 -4.73 -23.19
N PRO A 184 -1.27 -4.63 -23.17
CA PRO A 184 -2.12 -5.69 -22.62
C PRO A 184 -1.88 -7.03 -23.32
N GLY A 185 -1.79 -8.10 -22.53
CA GLY A 185 -1.50 -9.45 -23.03
C GLY A 185 -0.03 -9.76 -23.30
N ASN A 186 0.90 -8.84 -22.98
CA ASN A 186 2.33 -9.18 -22.95
C ASN A 186 2.61 -10.22 -21.85
N ARG A 187 3.63 -11.07 -22.05
CA ARG A 187 4.01 -12.13 -21.10
C ARG A 187 5.01 -11.70 -20.03
N MET A 188 5.43 -10.43 -19.99
CA MET A 188 6.36 -9.93 -18.99
C MET A 188 5.62 -9.63 -17.68
N ALA A 189 5.60 -10.61 -16.78
CA ALA A 189 5.01 -10.49 -15.45
C ALA A 189 5.87 -9.57 -14.54
N PHE A 190 5.72 -8.25 -14.72
CA PHE A 190 6.45 -7.24 -13.97
C PHE A 190 5.52 -6.09 -13.56
N ALA A 191 5.61 -5.66 -12.30
CA ALA A 191 4.74 -4.62 -11.74
C ALA A 191 5.01 -3.22 -12.36
N GLY A 192 6.20 -3.01 -12.90
CA GLY A 192 6.69 -1.73 -13.38
C GLY A 192 7.46 -0.95 -12.31
N ILE A 193 8.19 0.08 -12.75
CA ILE A 193 8.98 0.99 -11.91
C ILE A 193 8.22 2.31 -11.83
N ARG A 194 7.75 2.69 -10.64
CA ARG A 194 6.89 3.88 -10.47
C ARG A 194 7.67 5.18 -10.46
N ASN A 195 8.85 5.18 -9.87
CA ASN A 195 9.68 6.36 -9.78
C ASN A 195 10.25 6.73 -11.16
N PRO A 196 9.94 7.93 -11.69
CA PRO A 196 10.42 8.34 -13.01
C PRO A 196 11.94 8.55 -13.06
N ALA A 197 12.59 8.93 -11.96
CA ALA A 197 14.05 9.09 -11.92
C ALA A 197 14.77 7.74 -12.01
N ASP A 198 14.24 6.70 -11.34
CA ASP A 198 14.80 5.34 -11.41
C ASP A 198 14.62 4.76 -12.83
N ARG A 199 13.47 5.00 -13.46
CA ARG A 199 13.25 4.64 -14.87
C ARG A 199 14.21 5.36 -15.80
N ALA A 200 14.38 6.67 -15.67
CA ALA A 200 15.33 7.42 -16.49
C ALA A 200 16.78 6.90 -16.31
N GLY A 201 17.19 6.58 -15.09
CA GLY A 201 18.45 5.90 -14.81
C GLY A 201 18.57 4.57 -15.55
N LEU A 202 17.56 3.70 -15.43
CA LEU A 202 17.53 2.41 -16.12
C LEU A 202 17.60 2.57 -17.64
N LEU A 203 16.86 3.52 -18.21
CA LEU A 203 16.86 3.82 -19.64
C LEU A 203 18.24 4.30 -20.11
N ALA A 204 18.91 5.16 -19.35
CA ALA A 204 20.28 5.58 -19.64
C ALA A 204 21.25 4.39 -19.64
N TYR A 205 21.12 3.47 -18.67
CA TYR A 205 21.90 2.25 -18.64
C TYR A 205 21.61 1.36 -19.86
N LEU A 206 20.35 1.09 -20.18
CA LEU A 206 19.97 0.31 -21.36
C LEU A 206 20.47 0.94 -22.67
N GLY A 207 20.46 2.27 -22.77
CA GLY A 207 21.01 3.02 -23.90
C GLY A 207 22.52 2.83 -24.07
N SER A 208 23.26 2.67 -22.96
CA SER A 208 24.70 2.39 -22.97
C SER A 208 25.05 0.97 -23.44
N LEU A 209 24.11 0.03 -23.41
CA LEU A 209 24.31 -1.36 -23.83
C LEU A 209 24.19 -1.50 -25.36
N SER A 210 24.91 -0.69 -26.12
CA SER A 210 24.85 -0.70 -27.58
C SER A 210 26.19 -0.25 -28.17
N PRO A 211 26.62 -0.81 -29.32
CA PRO A 211 27.75 -0.25 -30.06
C PRO A 211 27.46 1.15 -30.62
N SER A 212 26.18 1.51 -30.75
CA SER A 212 25.74 2.85 -31.16
C SER A 212 24.58 3.29 -30.24
N PRO A 213 24.87 3.98 -29.12
CA PRO A 213 23.86 4.49 -28.22
C PRO A 213 22.95 5.52 -28.91
N ALA A 214 21.63 5.33 -28.83
CA ALA A 214 20.69 6.32 -29.34
C ALA A 214 20.78 7.60 -28.49
N PRO A 215 20.79 8.80 -29.12
CA PRO A 215 20.84 10.06 -28.39
C PRO A 215 19.59 10.23 -27.52
N PHE A 216 19.77 10.83 -26.34
CA PHE A 216 18.64 11.15 -25.48
C PHE A 216 17.73 12.20 -26.17
N PRO A 217 16.40 12.11 -25.97
CA PRO A 217 15.50 13.15 -26.42
C PRO A 217 15.87 14.47 -25.70
N PRO A 218 15.82 15.61 -26.40
CA PRO A 218 16.12 16.89 -25.78
C PRO A 218 15.09 17.19 -24.66
N PRO A 219 15.52 17.84 -23.56
CA PRO A 219 14.61 18.38 -22.57
C PRO A 219 13.51 19.22 -23.22
N LYS A 220 12.25 18.96 -22.87
CA LYS A 220 11.16 19.82 -23.32
C LYS A 220 11.24 21.12 -22.55
N ALA A 221 11.49 22.24 -23.24
CA ALA A 221 11.50 23.56 -22.61
C ALA A 221 10.19 23.77 -21.85
N ILE A 222 10.30 24.03 -20.54
CA ILE A 222 9.16 24.50 -19.75
C ILE A 222 8.85 25.87 -20.31
N ALA A 223 7.69 26.03 -20.97
CA ALA A 223 7.24 27.35 -21.40
C ALA A 223 7.19 28.22 -20.13
N ALA A 224 8.11 29.18 -20.04
CA ALA A 224 8.12 30.16 -18.98
C ALA A 224 6.74 30.80 -18.95
N GLY A 225 6.01 30.59 -17.85
CA GLY A 225 4.72 31.20 -17.64
C GLY A 225 4.85 32.70 -17.84
N GLY A 226 4.03 33.26 -18.73
CA GLY A 226 4.04 34.67 -19.02
C GLY A 226 3.79 35.47 -17.74
N GLU A 227 4.77 36.29 -17.37
CA GLU A 227 4.54 37.48 -16.57
C GLU A 227 3.55 38.36 -17.34
N SER A 228 2.26 38.23 -17.01
CA SER A 228 1.27 39.23 -17.36
C SER A 228 1.63 40.51 -16.61
N GLY A 229 2.26 41.43 -17.33
CA GLY A 229 2.68 42.73 -16.85
C GLY A 229 1.53 43.48 -16.17
N VAL A 230 1.71 43.74 -14.88
CA VAL A 230 1.07 44.87 -14.21
C VAL A 230 1.67 46.13 -14.83
N THR A 231 0.92 46.72 -15.76
CA THR A 231 1.15 48.09 -16.21
C THR A 231 0.28 48.97 -15.32
N GLY A 232 0.93 49.83 -14.54
CA GLY A 232 0.24 50.79 -13.69
C GLY A 232 -0.54 51.80 -14.52
N ARG A 233 -1.70 52.20 -14.00
CA ARG A 233 -2.20 53.56 -14.09
C ARG A 233 -3.15 53.82 -12.93
#